data_AF-A0A7C9BDZ0-F1
#
_entry.id   AF-A0A7C9BDZ0-F1
#
_cell.length_a   1.000
_cell.length_b   1.000
_cell.length_c   1.000
_cell.angle_alpha   90.00
_cell.angle_beta   90.00
_cell.angle_gamma   90.00
#
_symmetry.space_group_name_H-M   'P 1'
#
loop_
_entity.id
_entity.type
_entity.pdbx_description
1 polymer ?
#
loop_
_entity_poly.entity_id
_entity_poly.type
_entity_poly.pdbx_seq_one_letter_code
_entity_poly.pdbx_strand_id
1 'polypeptide(L)'
;MANKEQVDLIKKGVSYWNNWRKNNMHIWPDLVDADLRDLNLRGINFYTADLREADLSGCELSYADFAGSILIRTDLRNSNLQNANFYIANLNGTQLRGANMSYSIMGVTILVDNDLSEVIGLNDVQHLDRSHMGTDTLQKSNGKIPSSLLVNCGISAEMQDYLSIFQQKSINYYSCFISYSSLDEQFVRKLHTYLDHNKIDCWFAPEDMKIGDKIRSSIDSAINIHDKVILIISENSINSQWVEQEVEKALERERRENRIVLFPLAIDEKVFSIDVGWASYLRNNRNIAFFSNWHSNDHFTKAANRVIKDLKF
;
A
#
# COMPACT_ATOMS: atom_id res chain seq x y z
N MET A 1 7.93 -10.40 10.65
CA MET A 1 8.83 -11.55 10.44
C MET A 1 8.14 -12.83 10.88
N ALA A 2 7.88 -13.70 9.90
CA ALA A 2 7.08 -14.91 10.03
C ALA A 2 7.64 -15.93 11.02
N ASN A 3 6.75 -16.79 11.52
CA ASN A 3 7.14 -17.99 12.25
C ASN A 3 7.86 -18.98 11.31
N LYS A 4 9.15 -19.20 11.54
CA LYS A 4 9.99 -20.05 10.68
C LYS A 4 9.49 -21.50 10.59
N GLU A 5 9.03 -22.08 11.69
CA GLU A 5 8.54 -23.46 11.70
C GLU A 5 7.29 -23.62 10.84
N GLN A 6 6.40 -22.61 10.85
CA GLN A 6 5.20 -22.59 10.02
C GLN A 6 5.54 -22.44 8.53
N VAL A 7 6.48 -21.54 8.20
CA VAL A 7 6.97 -21.39 6.82
C VAL A 7 7.63 -22.68 6.31
N ASP A 8 8.44 -23.34 7.14
CA ASP A 8 9.09 -24.61 6.79
C ASP A 8 8.07 -25.74 6.60
N LEU A 9 6.98 -25.76 7.37
CA LEU A 9 5.87 -26.71 7.17
C LEU A 9 5.17 -26.50 5.83
N ILE A 10 4.94 -25.26 5.42
CA ILE A 10 4.34 -24.94 4.11
C ILE A 10 5.28 -25.39 2.99
N LYS A 11 6.58 -25.10 3.12
CA LYS A 11 7.61 -25.49 2.13
C LYS A 11 7.80 -27.00 2.00
N LYS A 12 7.47 -27.78 3.05
CA LYS A 12 7.39 -29.26 2.96
C LYS A 12 6.20 -29.75 2.13
N GLY A 13 5.16 -28.94 1.98
CA GLY A 13 4.02 -29.19 1.11
C GLY A 13 2.67 -28.99 1.78
N VAL A 14 1.64 -28.75 0.96
CA VAL A 14 0.26 -28.46 1.40
C VAL A 14 -0.31 -29.51 2.35
N SER A 15 0.01 -30.80 2.15
CA SER A 15 -0.47 -31.87 3.03
C SER A 15 0.07 -31.77 4.45
N TYR A 16 1.34 -31.41 4.62
CA TYR A 16 1.95 -31.20 5.93
C TYR A 16 1.31 -30.03 6.65
N TRP A 17 1.18 -28.89 5.94
CA TRP A 17 0.52 -27.71 6.47
C TRP A 17 -0.94 -27.97 6.85
N ASN A 18 -1.73 -28.55 5.95
CA ASN A 18 -3.15 -28.80 6.21
C ASN A 18 -3.37 -29.81 7.34
N ASN A 19 -2.50 -30.82 7.49
CA ASN A 19 -2.53 -31.72 8.65
C ASN A 19 -2.17 -31.00 9.95
N TRP A 20 -1.17 -30.12 9.92
CA TRP A 20 -0.84 -29.28 11.07
C TRP A 20 -2.01 -28.37 11.44
N ARG A 21 -2.66 -27.69 10.47
CA ARG A 21 -3.84 -26.83 10.71
C ARG A 21 -4.99 -27.58 11.37
N LYS A 22 -5.29 -28.81 10.93
CA LYS A 22 -6.34 -29.64 11.55
C LYS A 22 -6.12 -29.86 13.04
N ASN A 23 -4.87 -30.06 13.45
CA ASN A 23 -4.51 -30.28 14.86
C ASN A 23 -4.29 -28.98 15.64
N ASN A 24 -4.21 -27.83 14.95
CA ASN A 24 -3.85 -26.54 15.53
C ASN A 24 -4.87 -25.44 15.16
N MET A 25 -6.15 -25.78 15.08
CA MET A 25 -7.21 -24.86 14.64
C MET A 25 -7.38 -23.60 15.54
N HIS A 26 -6.94 -23.69 16.80
CA HIS A 26 -6.96 -22.59 17.76
C HIS A 26 -5.77 -21.62 17.60
N ILE A 27 -4.75 -22.00 16.82
CA ILE A 27 -3.59 -21.16 16.53
C ILE A 27 -3.93 -20.29 15.33
N TRP A 28 -3.64 -19.00 15.43
CA TRP A 28 -3.61 -18.09 14.28
C TRP A 28 -2.22 -18.15 13.64
N PRO A 29 -2.11 -18.61 12.38
CA PRO A 29 -0.82 -18.63 11.68
C PRO A 29 -0.19 -17.25 11.57
N ASP A 30 1.12 -17.16 11.83
CA ASP A 30 1.93 -15.95 11.65
C ASP A 30 2.89 -16.17 10.47
N LEU A 31 2.48 -15.64 9.32
CA LEU A 31 3.18 -15.73 8.04
C LEU A 31 3.57 -14.32 7.52
N VAL A 32 3.71 -13.35 8.42
CA VAL A 32 4.06 -11.96 8.07
C VAL A 32 5.44 -11.91 7.41
N ASP A 33 5.58 -11.28 6.25
CA ASP A 33 6.82 -11.24 5.44
C ASP A 33 7.29 -12.61 4.91
N ALA A 34 6.45 -13.65 4.91
CA ALA A 34 6.87 -14.97 4.43
C ALA A 34 7.14 -14.98 2.93
N ASP A 35 8.31 -15.51 2.51
CA ASP A 35 8.60 -15.80 1.10
C ASP A 35 8.09 -17.20 0.74
N LEU A 36 6.98 -17.23 0.02
CA LEU A 36 6.23 -18.41 -0.43
C LEU A 36 6.03 -18.44 -1.95
N ARG A 37 6.78 -17.64 -2.70
CA ARG A 37 6.65 -17.48 -4.15
C ARG A 37 6.74 -18.77 -4.94
N ASP A 38 6.04 -18.79 -6.07
CA ASP A 38 6.08 -19.85 -7.09
C ASP A 38 5.79 -21.26 -6.54
N LEU A 39 5.20 -21.36 -5.34
CA LEU A 39 4.86 -22.64 -4.73
C LEU A 39 3.54 -23.18 -5.28
N ASN A 40 3.44 -24.50 -5.36
CA ASN A 40 2.16 -25.18 -5.54
C ASN A 40 1.46 -25.30 -4.19
N LEU A 41 0.51 -24.41 -3.96
CA LEU A 41 -0.27 -24.27 -2.73
C LEU A 41 -1.76 -24.58 -2.97
N ARG A 42 -2.07 -25.40 -3.98
CA ARG A 42 -3.45 -25.76 -4.33
C ARG A 42 -4.18 -26.37 -3.12
N GLY A 43 -5.31 -25.80 -2.75
CA GLY A 43 -6.13 -26.26 -1.62
C GLY A 43 -5.50 -26.01 -0.24
N ILE A 44 -4.54 -25.10 -0.13
CA ILE A 44 -3.92 -24.77 1.16
C ILE A 44 -4.92 -24.12 2.11
N ASN A 45 -4.90 -24.52 3.37
CA ASN A 45 -5.74 -23.95 4.42
C ASN A 45 -5.00 -22.80 5.11
N PHE A 46 -5.18 -21.58 4.62
CA PHE A 46 -4.73 -20.36 5.28
C PHE A 46 -5.81 -19.71 6.15
N TYR A 47 -6.86 -20.44 6.55
CA TYR A 47 -7.93 -19.91 7.40
C TYR A 47 -7.35 -19.18 8.62
N THR A 48 -7.76 -17.91 8.78
CA THR A 48 -7.33 -16.95 9.82
C THR A 48 -5.84 -16.67 9.90
N ALA A 49 -5.08 -16.92 8.82
CA ALA A 49 -3.65 -16.62 8.77
C ALA A 49 -3.39 -15.11 8.68
N ASP A 50 -2.34 -14.68 9.35
CA ASP A 50 -1.76 -13.37 9.16
C ASP A 50 -0.67 -13.46 8.08
N LEU A 51 -0.98 -12.95 6.89
CA LEU A 51 -0.16 -13.00 5.68
C LEU A 51 0.32 -11.60 5.26
N ARG A 52 0.30 -10.64 6.19
CA ARG A 52 0.71 -9.26 5.89
C ARG A 52 2.10 -9.23 5.28
N GLU A 53 2.23 -8.53 4.16
CA GLU A 53 3.49 -8.35 3.43
C GLU A 53 4.18 -9.67 2.97
N ALA A 54 3.48 -10.80 3.03
CA ALA A 54 3.97 -12.07 2.49
C ALA A 54 4.03 -12.03 0.95
N ASP A 55 4.96 -12.79 0.39
CA ASP A 55 5.12 -12.94 -1.06
C ASP A 55 4.58 -14.30 -1.51
N LEU A 56 3.40 -14.27 -2.11
CA LEU A 56 2.70 -15.40 -2.75
C LEU A 56 2.64 -15.23 -4.27
N SER A 57 3.51 -14.37 -4.84
CA SER A 57 3.50 -14.14 -6.29
C SER A 57 3.81 -15.44 -7.06
N GLY A 58 3.14 -15.61 -8.20
CA GLY A 58 3.27 -16.80 -9.06
C GLY A 58 2.73 -18.11 -8.48
N CYS A 59 2.13 -18.12 -7.28
CA CYS A 59 1.67 -19.36 -6.67
C CYS A 59 0.45 -19.97 -7.38
N GLU A 60 0.38 -21.30 -7.36
CA GLU A 60 -0.85 -22.04 -7.65
C GLU A 60 -1.66 -22.17 -6.35
N LEU A 61 -2.74 -21.38 -6.24
CA LEU A 61 -3.57 -21.23 -5.04
C LEU A 61 -5.03 -21.59 -5.30
N SER A 62 -5.32 -22.33 -6.38
CA SER A 62 -6.70 -22.74 -6.64
C SER A 62 -7.25 -23.55 -5.46
N TYR A 63 -8.51 -23.30 -5.10
CA TYR A 63 -9.18 -23.87 -3.92
C TYR A 63 -8.51 -23.54 -2.56
N ALA A 64 -7.59 -22.59 -2.48
CA ALA A 64 -7.04 -22.15 -1.21
C ALA A 64 -8.11 -21.52 -0.32
N ASP A 65 -8.05 -21.77 0.98
CA ASP A 65 -8.93 -21.17 1.96
C ASP A 65 -8.22 -20.00 2.66
N PHE A 66 -8.59 -18.78 2.30
CA PHE A 66 -8.13 -17.55 2.93
C PHE A 66 -9.20 -16.93 3.84
N ALA A 67 -10.27 -17.66 4.20
CA ALA A 67 -11.32 -17.05 5.00
C ALA A 67 -10.80 -16.52 6.34
N GLY A 68 -11.15 -15.27 6.64
CA GLY A 68 -10.72 -14.55 7.85
C GLY A 68 -9.25 -14.17 7.88
N SER A 69 -8.51 -14.36 6.78
CA SER A 69 -7.09 -14.04 6.73
C SER A 69 -6.84 -12.54 6.61
N ILE A 70 -5.69 -12.10 7.10
CA ILE A 70 -5.19 -10.74 6.93
C ILE A 70 -4.17 -10.76 5.80
N LEU A 71 -4.54 -10.24 4.64
CA LEU A 71 -3.74 -10.23 3.42
C LEU A 71 -3.21 -8.82 3.08
N ILE A 72 -3.03 -7.97 4.10
CA ILE A 72 -2.67 -6.57 3.87
C ILE A 72 -1.30 -6.50 3.17
N ARG A 73 -1.28 -5.93 1.96
CA ARG A 73 -0.10 -5.87 1.06
C ARG A 73 0.57 -7.19 0.74
N THR A 74 -0.15 -8.30 0.84
CA THR A 74 0.34 -9.57 0.32
C THR A 74 0.54 -9.44 -1.18
N ASP A 75 1.66 -9.96 -1.69
CA ASP A 75 1.90 -10.04 -3.13
C ASP A 75 1.25 -11.32 -3.67
N LEU A 76 0.20 -11.16 -4.48
CA LEU A 76 -0.51 -12.25 -5.16
C LEU A 76 -0.40 -12.10 -6.68
N ARG A 77 0.56 -11.31 -7.19
CA ARG A 77 0.71 -11.06 -8.62
C ARG A 77 0.93 -12.36 -9.38
N ASN A 78 0.24 -12.50 -10.51
CA ASN A 78 0.29 -13.67 -11.39
C ASN A 78 -0.04 -15.02 -10.72
N SER A 79 -0.70 -15.01 -9.55
CA SER A 79 -1.12 -16.24 -8.87
C SER A 79 -2.43 -16.80 -9.45
N ASN A 80 -2.61 -18.11 -9.36
CA ASN A 80 -3.88 -18.76 -9.70
C ASN A 80 -4.75 -18.86 -8.43
N LEU A 81 -5.77 -18.02 -8.31
CA LEU A 81 -6.72 -17.96 -7.18
C LEU A 81 -8.09 -18.55 -7.53
N GLN A 82 -8.17 -19.38 -8.58
CA GLN A 82 -9.44 -19.97 -9.01
C GLN A 82 -10.10 -20.76 -7.88
N ASN A 83 -11.38 -20.48 -7.60
CA ASN A 83 -12.13 -21.11 -6.51
C ASN A 83 -11.54 -20.87 -5.09
N ALA A 84 -10.63 -19.91 -4.92
CA ALA A 84 -10.13 -19.55 -3.59
C ALA A 84 -11.23 -18.87 -2.75
N ASN A 85 -11.20 -19.07 -1.44
CA ASN A 85 -12.17 -18.51 -0.52
C ASN A 85 -11.62 -17.29 0.22
N PHE A 86 -12.19 -16.12 -0.02
CA PHE A 86 -11.85 -14.84 0.63
C PHE A 86 -12.97 -14.30 1.52
N TYR A 87 -13.93 -15.13 1.92
CA TYR A 87 -14.97 -14.71 2.86
C TYR A 87 -14.35 -14.12 4.13
N ILE A 88 -14.82 -12.95 4.58
CA ILE A 88 -14.32 -12.16 5.71
C ILE A 88 -12.80 -11.83 5.67
N ALA A 89 -12.14 -11.98 4.53
CA ALA A 89 -10.71 -11.67 4.39
C ALA A 89 -10.46 -10.15 4.26
N ASN A 90 -9.29 -9.70 4.72
CA ASN A 90 -8.86 -8.33 4.54
C ASN A 90 -7.80 -8.25 3.43
N LEU A 91 -8.18 -7.80 2.24
CA LEU A 91 -7.30 -7.67 1.07
C LEU A 91 -6.72 -6.25 0.93
N ASN A 92 -6.75 -5.40 1.97
CA ASN A 92 -6.31 -4.02 1.85
C ASN A 92 -4.89 -3.89 1.26
N GLY A 93 -4.75 -3.22 0.12
CA GLY A 93 -3.47 -3.00 -0.55
C GLY A 93 -2.81 -4.26 -1.12
N THR A 94 -3.50 -5.40 -1.17
CA THR A 94 -3.02 -6.64 -1.81
C THR A 94 -2.68 -6.39 -3.28
N GLN A 95 -1.55 -6.91 -3.75
CA GLN A 95 -1.13 -6.79 -5.14
C GLN A 95 -1.72 -7.95 -5.96
N LEU A 96 -2.73 -7.67 -6.79
CA LEU A 96 -3.48 -8.69 -7.53
C LEU A 96 -3.23 -8.66 -9.05
N ARG A 97 -2.28 -7.84 -9.54
CA ARG A 97 -2.01 -7.71 -10.97
C ARG A 97 -1.74 -9.08 -11.62
N GLY A 98 -2.53 -9.43 -12.65
CA GLY A 98 -2.42 -10.70 -13.36
C GLY A 98 -2.93 -11.93 -12.59
N ALA A 99 -3.44 -11.76 -11.36
CA ALA A 99 -4.00 -12.87 -10.59
C ALA A 99 -5.31 -13.36 -11.20
N ASN A 100 -5.53 -14.68 -11.17
CA ASN A 100 -6.76 -15.29 -11.69
C ASN A 100 -7.74 -15.60 -10.56
N MET A 101 -8.76 -14.76 -10.40
CA MET A 101 -9.78 -14.87 -9.38
C MET A 101 -11.09 -15.52 -9.87
N SER A 102 -11.11 -16.16 -11.05
CA SER A 102 -12.33 -16.80 -11.57
C SER A 102 -12.92 -17.78 -10.54
N TYR A 103 -14.23 -17.65 -10.29
CA TYR A 103 -14.98 -18.49 -9.35
C TYR A 103 -14.52 -18.42 -7.88
N SER A 104 -13.66 -17.46 -7.52
CA SER A 104 -13.36 -17.22 -6.11
C SER A 104 -14.60 -16.75 -5.36
N ILE A 105 -14.59 -16.99 -4.05
CA ILE A 105 -15.70 -16.68 -3.16
C ILE A 105 -15.33 -15.45 -2.33
N MET A 106 -16.22 -14.47 -2.26
CA MET A 106 -16.07 -13.24 -1.49
C MET A 106 -17.34 -12.99 -0.66
N GLY A 107 -17.21 -12.15 0.35
CA GLY A 107 -18.33 -11.70 1.19
C GLY A 107 -17.79 -11.17 2.50
N VAL A 108 -18.23 -9.98 2.89
CA VAL A 108 -17.61 -9.22 4.00
C VAL A 108 -16.10 -9.01 3.78
N THR A 109 -15.65 -9.09 2.52
CA THR A 109 -14.24 -8.96 2.15
C THR A 109 -13.90 -7.48 1.98
N ILE A 110 -12.70 -7.07 2.39
CA ILE A 110 -12.22 -5.68 2.25
C ILE A 110 -11.34 -5.57 1.02
N LEU A 111 -11.79 -4.84 0.00
CA LEU A 111 -11.12 -4.53 -1.27
C LEU A 111 -10.72 -3.05 -1.33
N VAL A 112 -10.03 -2.57 -0.32
CA VAL A 112 -9.53 -1.18 -0.25
C VAL A 112 -8.09 -1.16 -0.76
N ASP A 113 -7.71 -0.09 -1.45
CA ASP A 113 -6.37 0.18 -1.96
C ASP A 113 -5.86 -0.78 -3.03
N ASN A 114 -6.76 -1.51 -3.70
CA ASN A 114 -6.40 -2.52 -4.72
C ASN A 114 -6.46 -1.97 -6.15
N ASP A 115 -5.51 -2.36 -6.99
CA ASP A 115 -5.66 -2.25 -8.45
C ASP A 115 -6.24 -3.56 -9.00
N LEU A 116 -7.48 -3.49 -9.47
CA LEU A 116 -8.22 -4.62 -10.04
C LEU A 116 -8.16 -4.64 -11.58
N SER A 117 -7.44 -3.70 -12.20
CA SER A 117 -7.49 -3.46 -13.65
C SER A 117 -6.94 -4.59 -14.52
N GLU A 118 -6.10 -5.44 -13.94
CA GLU A 118 -5.48 -6.59 -14.59
C GLU A 118 -5.81 -7.91 -13.88
N VAL A 119 -6.85 -7.92 -13.02
CA VAL A 119 -7.30 -9.16 -12.37
C VAL A 119 -8.19 -9.94 -13.34
N ILE A 120 -7.88 -11.21 -13.51
CA ILE A 120 -8.59 -12.11 -14.42
C ILE A 120 -9.78 -12.72 -13.67
N GLY A 121 -10.94 -12.83 -14.34
CA GLY A 121 -12.07 -13.59 -13.81
C GLY A 121 -12.98 -12.85 -12.83
N LEU A 122 -12.87 -11.53 -12.70
CA LEU A 122 -13.69 -10.74 -11.77
C LEU A 122 -15.21 -10.88 -12.02
N ASN A 123 -15.63 -11.14 -13.26
CA ASN A 123 -17.04 -11.39 -13.60
C ASN A 123 -17.58 -12.68 -12.97
N ASP A 124 -16.71 -13.65 -12.71
CA ASP A 124 -17.06 -14.98 -12.22
C ASP A 124 -17.02 -15.08 -10.69
N VAL A 125 -16.61 -14.00 -10.00
CA VAL A 125 -16.48 -13.97 -8.55
C VAL A 125 -17.85 -14.10 -7.90
N GLN A 126 -17.96 -15.05 -6.98
CA GLN A 126 -19.18 -15.35 -6.26
C GLN A 126 -19.22 -14.56 -4.95
N HIS A 127 -20.31 -13.85 -4.69
CA HIS A 127 -20.50 -13.11 -3.44
C HIS A 127 -21.54 -13.82 -2.57
N LEU A 128 -21.14 -14.20 -1.36
CA LEU A 128 -22.04 -14.73 -0.33
C LEU A 128 -22.70 -13.60 0.48
N ASP A 129 -22.00 -12.48 0.63
CA ASP A 129 -22.42 -11.27 1.35
C ASP A 129 -21.83 -10.02 0.69
N ARG A 130 -22.24 -8.83 1.14
CA ARG A 130 -21.67 -7.57 0.65
C ARG A 130 -20.19 -7.45 1.04
N SER A 131 -19.37 -7.00 0.09
CA SER A 131 -17.97 -6.65 0.31
C SER A 131 -17.80 -5.13 0.44
N HIS A 132 -16.63 -4.67 0.88
CA HIS A 132 -16.33 -3.26 1.08
C HIS A 132 -15.25 -2.82 0.10
N MET A 133 -15.50 -1.75 -0.65
CA MET A 133 -14.57 -1.21 -1.64
C MET A 133 -14.35 0.29 -1.38
N GLY A 134 -13.08 0.71 -1.42
CA GLY A 134 -12.69 2.12 -1.28
C GLY A 134 -12.82 2.89 -2.59
N THR A 135 -12.90 4.22 -2.50
CA THR A 135 -12.83 5.10 -3.69
C THR A 135 -11.46 5.03 -4.35
N ASP A 136 -10.41 4.77 -3.57
CA ASP A 136 -9.06 4.44 -4.00
C ASP A 136 -9.03 3.25 -4.98
N THR A 137 -9.67 2.13 -4.67
CA THR A 137 -9.77 0.94 -5.54
C THR A 137 -10.49 1.26 -6.85
N LEU A 138 -11.57 2.04 -6.79
CA LEU A 138 -12.30 2.49 -7.98
C LEU A 138 -11.39 3.30 -8.91
N GLN A 139 -10.57 4.17 -8.32
CA GLN A 139 -9.64 5.02 -9.06
C GLN A 139 -8.49 4.22 -9.66
N LYS A 140 -7.78 3.40 -8.85
CA LYS A 140 -6.65 2.58 -9.31
C LYS A 140 -7.05 1.64 -10.44
N SER A 141 -8.24 1.08 -10.35
CA SER A 141 -8.74 0.11 -11.33
C SER A 141 -9.19 0.74 -12.66
N ASN A 142 -9.22 2.07 -12.76
CA ASN A 142 -9.48 2.85 -13.98
C ASN A 142 -10.68 2.32 -14.80
N GLY A 143 -11.82 2.09 -14.12
CA GLY A 143 -13.06 1.64 -14.78
C GLY A 143 -13.13 0.17 -15.16
N LYS A 144 -12.08 -0.61 -14.92
CA LYS A 144 -12.05 -2.04 -15.28
C LYS A 144 -12.61 -2.95 -14.18
N ILE A 145 -13.53 -2.44 -13.36
CA ILE A 145 -14.24 -3.23 -12.34
C ILE A 145 -15.60 -3.62 -12.90
N PRO A 146 -15.94 -4.92 -12.96
CA PRO A 146 -17.27 -5.35 -13.40
C PRO A 146 -18.41 -4.77 -12.59
N SER A 147 -19.52 -4.44 -13.28
CA SER A 147 -20.76 -3.96 -12.63
C SER A 147 -21.28 -4.93 -11.58
N SER A 148 -21.14 -6.24 -11.77
CA SER A 148 -21.54 -7.26 -10.78
C SER A 148 -20.78 -7.09 -9.47
N LEU A 149 -19.47 -6.86 -9.53
CA LEU A 149 -18.63 -6.63 -8.36
C LEU A 149 -18.98 -5.29 -7.69
N LEU A 150 -19.20 -4.22 -8.47
CA LEU A 150 -19.62 -2.91 -7.96
C LEU A 150 -20.93 -3.01 -7.16
N VAL A 151 -21.95 -3.70 -7.70
CA VAL A 151 -23.23 -3.92 -7.00
C VAL A 151 -23.04 -4.70 -5.70
N ASN A 152 -22.21 -5.75 -5.73
CA ASN A 152 -21.90 -6.55 -4.55
C ASN A 152 -21.08 -5.79 -3.50
N CYS A 153 -20.44 -4.68 -3.88
CA CYS A 153 -19.79 -3.74 -2.97
C CYS A 153 -20.69 -2.57 -2.55
N GLY A 154 -21.98 -2.59 -2.91
CA GLY A 154 -22.95 -1.56 -2.50
C GLY A 154 -23.05 -0.35 -3.43
N ILE A 155 -22.41 -0.39 -4.60
CA ILE A 155 -22.45 0.70 -5.59
C ILE A 155 -23.64 0.47 -6.54
N SER A 156 -24.68 1.29 -6.40
CA SER A 156 -25.90 1.20 -7.23
C SER A 156 -25.61 1.49 -8.71
N ALA A 157 -26.48 1.04 -9.60
CA ALA A 157 -26.37 1.33 -11.04
C ALA A 157 -26.31 2.85 -11.32
N GLU A 158 -27.10 3.64 -10.60
CA GLU A 158 -27.10 5.10 -10.68
C GLU A 158 -25.72 5.69 -10.35
N MET A 159 -25.04 5.17 -9.31
CA MET A 159 -23.68 5.59 -8.96
C MET A 159 -22.66 5.15 -10.01
N GLN A 160 -22.86 4.00 -10.65
CA GLN A 160 -21.98 3.51 -11.72
C GLN A 160 -22.01 4.42 -12.95
N ASP A 161 -23.18 4.94 -13.31
CA ASP A 161 -23.32 5.91 -14.40
C ASP A 161 -22.49 7.17 -14.11
N TYR A 162 -22.52 7.68 -12.87
CA TYR A 162 -21.65 8.80 -12.47
C TYR A 162 -20.16 8.43 -12.56
N LEU A 163 -19.74 7.26 -12.08
CA LEU A 163 -18.34 6.83 -12.13
C LEU A 163 -17.80 6.77 -13.57
N SER A 164 -18.61 6.33 -14.53
CA SER A 164 -18.22 6.27 -15.94
C SER A 164 -17.93 7.67 -16.52
N ILE A 165 -18.68 8.69 -16.09
CA ILE A 165 -18.46 10.10 -16.47
C ILE A 165 -17.19 10.63 -15.81
N PHE A 166 -16.92 10.26 -14.55
CA PHE A 166 -15.71 10.66 -13.84
C PHE A 166 -14.45 10.07 -14.48
N GLN A 167 -14.48 8.83 -14.98
CA GLN A 167 -13.33 8.18 -15.64
C GLN A 167 -12.99 8.79 -17.00
N GLN A 168 -13.97 9.38 -17.70
CA GLN A 168 -13.72 10.12 -18.96
C GLN A 168 -13.00 11.46 -18.74
N LYS A 169 -13.05 12.01 -17.53
CA LYS A 169 -12.22 13.14 -17.13
C LYS A 169 -10.97 12.58 -16.47
N SER A 170 -9.82 12.74 -17.10
CA SER A 170 -8.53 12.36 -16.51
C SER A 170 -8.27 13.16 -15.23
N ILE A 171 -8.76 12.69 -14.09
CA ILE A 171 -8.37 13.22 -12.79
C ILE A 171 -7.30 12.27 -12.26
N ASN A 172 -6.05 12.63 -12.53
CA ASN A 172 -4.93 12.00 -11.86
C ASN A 172 -4.96 12.48 -10.40
N TYR A 173 -5.58 11.71 -9.49
CA TYR A 173 -5.33 11.92 -8.06
C TYR A 173 -4.04 11.20 -7.70
N TYR A 174 -3.06 11.97 -7.23
CA TYR A 174 -1.81 11.44 -6.71
C TYR A 174 -1.99 11.32 -5.20
N SER A 175 -1.77 10.12 -4.67
CA SER A 175 -1.70 9.91 -3.23
C SER A 175 -0.25 10.14 -2.76
N CYS A 176 -0.04 11.03 -1.80
CA CYS A 176 1.28 11.37 -1.27
C CYS A 176 1.35 11.08 0.23
N PHE A 177 2.50 10.64 0.73
CA PHE A 177 2.77 10.54 2.17
C PHE A 177 3.88 11.51 2.58
N ILE A 178 3.70 12.29 3.65
CA ILE A 178 4.74 13.20 4.17
C ILE A 178 5.50 12.52 5.31
N SER A 179 6.77 12.21 5.06
CA SER A 179 7.76 11.80 6.06
C SER A 179 8.44 13.04 6.66
N TYR A 180 8.41 13.17 7.98
CA TYR A 180 8.93 14.35 8.68
C TYR A 180 9.30 14.08 10.15
N SER A 181 10.15 14.92 10.74
CA SER A 181 10.34 14.95 12.20
C SER A 181 9.18 15.70 12.85
N SER A 182 8.71 15.27 14.03
CA SER A 182 7.59 15.98 14.69
C SER A 182 7.86 17.43 14.98
N LEU A 183 9.12 17.79 15.20
CA LEU A 183 9.52 19.17 15.44
C LEU A 183 9.22 20.09 14.24
N ASP A 184 8.96 19.51 13.06
CA ASP A 184 8.64 20.23 11.82
C ASP A 184 7.14 20.26 11.49
N GLU A 185 6.26 19.86 12.42
CA GLU A 185 4.82 19.69 12.19
C GLU A 185 4.12 20.95 11.69
N GLN A 186 4.53 22.13 12.15
CA GLN A 186 3.93 23.40 11.71
C GLN A 186 4.09 23.61 10.20
N PHE A 187 5.27 23.29 9.65
CA PHE A 187 5.51 23.35 8.22
C PHE A 187 4.66 22.31 7.48
N VAL A 188 4.62 21.09 7.99
CA VAL A 188 3.88 19.97 7.37
C VAL A 188 2.39 20.25 7.30
N ARG A 189 1.78 20.79 8.37
CA ARG A 189 0.37 21.19 8.34
C ARG A 189 0.10 22.25 7.28
N LYS A 190 0.99 23.25 7.16
CA LYS A 190 0.88 24.30 6.12
C LYS A 190 0.99 23.71 4.72
N LEU A 191 1.94 22.81 4.49
CA LEU A 191 2.12 22.10 3.22
C LEU A 191 0.92 21.22 2.88
N HIS A 192 0.47 20.40 3.82
CA HIS A 192 -0.71 19.55 3.67
C HIS A 192 -1.95 20.35 3.25
N THR A 193 -2.28 21.42 3.98
CA THR A 193 -3.40 22.29 3.62
C THR A 193 -3.25 22.88 2.22
N TYR A 194 -2.03 23.23 1.80
CA TYR A 194 -1.81 23.75 0.46
C TYR A 194 -2.00 22.69 -0.64
N LEU A 195 -1.52 21.46 -0.40
CA LEU A 195 -1.67 20.33 -1.32
C LEU A 195 -3.15 19.93 -1.47
N ASP A 196 -3.89 19.88 -0.35
CA ASP A 196 -5.32 19.58 -0.31
C ASP A 196 -6.15 20.59 -1.14
N HIS A 197 -5.91 21.90 -0.98
CA HIS A 197 -6.54 22.93 -1.82
C HIS A 197 -6.22 22.77 -3.32
N ASN A 198 -5.09 22.13 -3.66
CA ASN A 198 -4.68 21.85 -5.03
C ASN A 198 -5.07 20.44 -5.50
N LYS A 199 -5.96 19.75 -4.74
CA LYS A 199 -6.49 18.41 -5.04
C LYS A 199 -5.42 17.33 -5.11
N ILE A 200 -4.37 17.46 -4.31
CA ILE A 200 -3.38 16.41 -4.10
C ILE A 200 -3.68 15.78 -2.74
N ASP A 201 -4.12 14.53 -2.75
CA ASP A 201 -4.43 13.79 -1.53
C ASP A 201 -3.12 13.41 -0.85
N CYS A 202 -2.92 13.91 0.36
CA CYS A 202 -1.66 13.81 1.05
C CYS A 202 -1.87 13.40 2.50
N TRP A 203 -1.31 12.28 2.92
CA TRP A 203 -1.38 11.83 4.30
C TRP A 203 -0.11 12.19 5.07
N PHE A 204 -0.26 12.50 6.36
CA PHE A 204 0.84 12.58 7.31
C PHE A 204 0.34 12.11 8.69
N ALA A 205 1.19 11.41 9.45
CA ALA A 205 0.80 10.91 10.77
C ALA A 205 1.07 11.98 11.86
N PRO A 206 0.08 12.37 12.70
CA PRO A 206 0.28 13.24 13.86
C PRO A 206 1.09 12.56 14.98
N GLU A 207 1.68 13.36 15.89
CA GLU A 207 2.46 12.86 17.04
C GLU A 207 1.73 11.85 17.94
N ASP A 208 0.40 11.93 18.06
CA ASP A 208 -0.36 11.06 18.96
C ASP A 208 -0.42 9.59 18.53
N MET A 209 0.03 9.25 17.31
CA MET A 209 0.19 7.85 16.85
C MET A 209 1.56 7.26 17.23
N LYS A 210 2.50 8.02 17.79
CA LYS A 210 3.92 7.64 17.97
C LYS A 210 4.22 6.87 19.26
N ILE A 211 3.30 6.04 19.76
CA ILE A 211 3.50 5.27 21.00
C ILE A 211 3.42 3.76 20.72
N GLY A 212 4.59 3.11 20.62
CA GLY A 212 4.75 1.66 20.81
C GLY A 212 5.08 0.82 19.57
N ASP A 213 5.76 -0.30 19.82
CA ASP A 213 6.30 -1.24 18.81
C ASP A 213 5.22 -1.86 17.89
N LYS A 214 3.96 -1.95 18.33
CA LYS A 214 2.84 -2.48 17.53
C LYS A 214 2.35 -1.52 16.44
N ILE A 215 2.69 -0.24 16.50
CA ILE A 215 2.34 0.76 15.48
C ILE A 215 3.47 0.91 14.44
N ARG A 216 4.69 0.45 14.75
CA ARG A 216 5.84 0.47 13.82
C ARG A 216 5.51 -0.22 12.48
N SER A 217 4.83 -1.37 12.51
CA SER A 217 4.36 -2.07 11.29
C SER A 217 3.27 -1.33 10.50
N SER A 218 2.50 -0.47 11.18
CA SER A 218 1.32 0.19 10.61
C SER A 218 1.66 1.50 9.88
N ILE A 219 2.89 2.01 10.01
CA ILE A 219 3.37 3.23 9.31
C ILE A 219 4.44 2.90 8.26
N ASP A 220 5.25 1.84 8.44
CA ASP A 220 6.00 1.18 7.34
C ASP A 220 5.12 0.93 6.11
N SER A 221 3.86 0.73 6.41
CA SER A 221 2.73 0.61 5.54
C SER A 221 2.40 1.83 4.65
N ALA A 222 2.57 3.05 5.15
CA ALA A 222 2.16 4.27 4.46
C ALA A 222 3.01 4.55 3.22
N ILE A 223 4.31 4.25 3.25
CA ILE A 223 5.25 4.39 2.13
C ILE A 223 4.90 3.45 0.98
N ASN A 224 4.33 2.29 1.28
CA ASN A 224 3.89 1.32 0.28
C ASN A 224 2.50 1.63 -0.27
N ILE A 225 1.62 2.26 0.51
CA ILE A 225 0.25 2.65 0.10
C ILE A 225 0.29 3.79 -0.91
N HIS A 226 1.02 4.86 -0.59
CA HIS A 226 0.95 6.11 -1.36
C HIS A 226 1.82 6.06 -2.61
N ASP A 227 1.41 6.74 -3.67
CA ASP A 227 2.13 6.75 -4.95
C ASP A 227 3.49 7.44 -4.84
N LYS A 228 3.59 8.42 -3.94
CA LYS A 228 4.74 9.31 -3.75
C LYS A 228 5.01 9.53 -2.26
N VAL A 229 6.27 9.69 -1.90
CA VAL A 229 6.74 10.03 -0.55
C VAL A 229 7.40 11.40 -0.60
N ILE A 230 6.84 12.36 0.12
CA ILE A 230 7.39 13.70 0.34
C ILE A 230 8.25 13.61 1.61
N LEU A 231 9.56 13.82 1.48
CA LEU A 231 10.48 13.78 2.60
C LEU A 231 10.85 15.19 3.04
N ILE A 232 10.56 15.53 4.29
CA ILE A 232 11.00 16.80 4.89
C ILE A 232 12.41 16.63 5.45
N ILE A 233 13.36 17.34 4.86
CA ILE A 233 14.76 17.39 5.28
C ILE A 233 14.99 18.64 6.11
N SER A 234 15.35 18.42 7.38
CA SER A 234 15.64 19.45 8.37
C SER A 234 16.74 18.96 9.32
N GLU A 235 17.27 19.86 10.15
CA GLU A 235 18.14 19.48 11.29
C GLU A 235 17.52 18.40 12.17
N ASN A 236 16.19 18.41 12.30
CA ASN A 236 15.43 17.51 13.15
C ASN A 236 15.21 16.13 12.51
N SER A 237 15.01 16.07 11.19
CA SER A 237 14.74 14.81 10.49
C SER A 237 16.02 14.05 10.13
N ILE A 238 17.13 14.74 9.94
CA ILE A 238 18.40 14.11 9.56
C ILE A 238 18.93 13.17 10.64
N ASN A 239 18.70 13.50 11.91
CA ASN A 239 19.12 12.68 13.05
C ASN A 239 18.08 11.61 13.43
N SER A 240 16.99 11.51 12.68
CA SER A 240 15.92 10.53 12.95
C SER A 240 16.23 9.21 12.25
N GLN A 241 16.57 8.19 13.04
CA GLN A 241 16.75 6.81 12.55
C GLN A 241 15.49 6.31 11.82
N TRP A 242 14.31 6.79 12.22
CA TRP A 242 13.06 6.44 11.57
C TRP A 242 12.97 7.03 10.14
N VAL A 243 13.30 8.31 9.98
CA VAL A 243 13.32 8.96 8.66
C VAL A 243 14.32 8.27 7.73
N GLU A 244 15.48 7.86 8.25
CA GLU A 244 16.46 7.07 7.50
C GLU A 244 15.86 5.76 6.95
N GLN A 245 15.16 4.99 7.77
CA GLN A 245 14.49 3.75 7.33
C GLN A 245 13.42 4.00 6.26
N GLU A 246 12.67 5.09 6.38
CA GLU A 246 11.65 5.47 5.40
C GLU A 246 12.28 5.82 4.04
N VAL A 247 13.41 6.52 4.05
CA VAL A 247 14.18 6.85 2.86
C VAL A 247 14.72 5.59 2.19
N GLU A 248 15.31 4.67 2.95
CA GLU A 248 15.83 3.42 2.42
C GLU A 248 14.75 2.60 1.71
N LYS A 249 13.56 2.46 2.35
CA LYS A 249 12.41 1.76 1.77
C LYS A 249 11.90 2.41 0.49
N ALA A 250 11.79 3.74 0.48
CA ALA A 250 11.38 4.46 -0.72
C ALA A 250 12.38 4.24 -1.87
N LEU A 251 13.68 4.29 -1.61
CA LEU A 251 14.73 4.03 -2.61
C LEU A 251 14.76 2.57 -3.09
N GLU A 252 14.45 1.60 -2.24
CA GLU A 252 14.24 0.20 -2.64
C GLU A 252 13.04 0.05 -3.57
N ARG A 253 11.92 0.72 -3.26
CA ARG A 253 10.73 0.73 -4.10
C ARG A 253 11.00 1.34 -5.47
N GLU A 254 11.72 2.47 -5.54
CA GLU A 254 12.13 3.08 -6.82
C GLU A 254 12.93 2.11 -7.68
N ARG A 255 13.86 1.35 -7.08
CA ARG A 255 14.66 0.33 -7.78
C ARG A 255 13.79 -0.83 -8.29
N ARG A 256 12.81 -1.27 -7.50
CA ARG A 256 11.91 -2.38 -7.85
C ARG A 256 10.90 -1.99 -8.93
N GLU A 257 10.34 -0.79 -8.86
CA GLU A 257 9.27 -0.31 -9.74
C GLU A 257 9.79 0.49 -10.95
N ASN A 258 11.09 0.80 -10.99
CA ASN A 258 11.74 1.62 -12.02
C ASN A 258 11.01 2.95 -12.27
N ARG A 259 10.61 3.62 -11.19
CA ARG A 259 9.95 4.95 -11.20
C ARG A 259 10.36 5.77 -9.98
N ILE A 260 10.23 7.09 -10.07
CA ILE A 260 10.49 7.99 -8.95
C ILE A 260 9.30 7.95 -7.98
N VAL A 261 9.61 7.80 -6.70
CA VAL A 261 8.66 7.76 -5.58
C VAL A 261 9.03 8.79 -4.53
N LEU A 262 10.32 9.09 -4.32
CA LEU A 262 10.80 9.94 -3.24
C LEU A 262 11.07 11.39 -3.70
N PHE A 263 10.42 12.35 -3.04
CA PHE A 263 10.49 13.79 -3.32
C PHE A 263 11.04 14.53 -2.09
N PRO A 264 12.34 14.87 -2.06
CA PRO A 264 12.95 15.57 -0.92
C PRO A 264 12.68 17.08 -0.93
N LEU A 265 12.26 17.61 0.22
CA LEU A 265 11.98 19.02 0.48
C LEU A 265 12.82 19.49 1.66
N ALA A 266 13.70 20.46 1.44
CA ALA A 266 14.50 21.03 2.51
C ALA A 266 13.85 22.29 3.07
N ILE A 267 13.71 22.37 4.40
CA ILE A 267 13.12 23.52 5.10
C ILE A 267 14.16 24.39 5.82
N ASP A 268 15.41 23.93 5.89
CA ASP A 268 16.56 24.65 6.41
C ASP A 268 17.84 24.37 5.59
N GLU A 269 18.90 25.15 5.83
CA GLU A 269 20.14 25.07 5.07
C GLU A 269 21.03 23.88 5.49
N LYS A 270 20.67 23.14 6.56
CA LYS A 270 21.53 22.10 7.12
C LYS A 270 21.79 20.99 6.10
N VAL A 271 20.81 20.70 5.22
CA VAL A 271 20.94 19.75 4.10
C VAL A 271 22.19 20.00 3.26
N PHE A 272 22.63 21.24 3.09
CA PHE A 272 23.78 21.58 2.25
C PHE A 272 25.11 21.33 2.95
N SER A 273 25.13 21.35 4.28
CA SER A 273 26.34 21.25 5.11
C SER A 273 26.64 19.84 5.65
N ILE A 274 25.73 18.89 5.44
CA ILE A 274 25.74 17.60 6.15
C ILE A 274 26.40 16.48 5.33
N ASP A 275 26.98 15.51 6.06
CA ASP A 275 27.67 14.34 5.51
C ASP A 275 27.10 13.00 6.04
N VAL A 276 25.81 12.98 6.41
CA VAL A 276 25.07 11.74 6.71
C VAL A 276 24.78 11.01 5.39
N GLY A 277 25.03 9.70 5.34
CA GLY A 277 25.07 8.92 4.10
C GLY A 277 23.84 9.07 3.20
N TRP A 278 22.63 8.88 3.73
CA TRP A 278 21.40 9.00 2.94
C TRP A 278 21.12 10.45 2.51
N ALA A 279 21.36 11.43 3.38
CA ALA A 279 21.14 12.85 3.07
C ALA A 279 22.14 13.37 2.02
N SER A 280 23.40 12.95 2.11
CA SER A 280 24.45 13.23 1.13
C SER A 280 24.12 12.61 -0.23
N TYR A 281 23.62 11.37 -0.24
CA TYR A 281 23.11 10.72 -1.46
C TYR A 281 21.97 11.52 -2.10
N LEU A 282 20.95 11.92 -1.33
CA LEU A 282 19.83 12.71 -1.87
C LEU A 282 20.30 14.06 -2.41
N ARG A 283 21.18 14.77 -1.70
CA ARG A 283 21.76 16.04 -2.16
C ARG A 283 22.45 15.92 -3.51
N ASN A 284 23.16 14.81 -3.74
CA ASN A 284 23.95 14.61 -4.95
C ASN A 284 23.13 14.02 -6.11
N ASN A 285 22.01 13.34 -5.84
CA ASN A 285 21.28 12.52 -6.82
C ASN A 285 19.82 12.92 -7.00
N ARG A 286 19.31 13.92 -6.28
CA ARG A 286 17.90 14.36 -6.37
C ARG A 286 17.79 15.87 -6.47
N ASN A 287 16.70 16.32 -7.09
CA ASN A 287 16.30 17.71 -7.05
C ASN A 287 15.60 17.99 -5.70
N ILE A 288 16.24 18.76 -4.83
CA ILE A 288 15.68 19.09 -3.51
C ILE A 288 14.94 20.43 -3.62
N ALA A 289 13.64 20.42 -3.37
CA ALA A 289 12.86 21.65 -3.30
C ALA A 289 13.17 22.40 -2.00
N PHE A 290 13.76 23.58 -2.10
CA PHE A 290 14.14 24.38 -0.94
C PHE A 290 13.06 25.40 -0.55
N PHE A 291 12.60 25.34 0.71
CA PHE A 291 11.58 26.20 1.29
C PHE A 291 12.20 27.31 2.17
N SER A 292 13.05 28.15 1.55
CA SER A 292 13.63 29.32 2.20
C SER A 292 12.52 30.25 2.73
N ASN A 293 12.53 30.56 4.03
CA ASN A 293 11.57 31.48 4.66
C ASN A 293 10.10 31.13 4.40
N TRP A 294 9.73 29.87 4.62
CA TRP A 294 8.37 29.34 4.42
C TRP A 294 7.27 30.01 5.26
N HIS A 295 7.63 30.84 6.24
CA HIS A 295 6.72 31.73 6.96
C HIS A 295 6.12 32.81 6.03
N SER A 296 6.87 33.26 5.02
CA SER A 296 6.38 34.17 3.99
C SER A 296 5.49 33.43 2.98
N ASN A 297 4.25 33.90 2.80
CA ASN A 297 3.28 33.26 1.90
C ASN A 297 3.75 33.23 0.44
N ASP A 298 4.42 34.28 -0.05
CA ASP A 298 4.90 34.34 -1.44
C ASP A 298 6.02 33.32 -1.70
N HIS A 299 6.99 33.25 -0.80
CA HIS A 299 8.10 32.30 -0.90
C HIS A 299 7.62 30.86 -0.79
N PHE A 300 6.72 30.59 0.16
CA PHE A 300 6.09 29.29 0.32
C PHE A 300 5.31 28.87 -0.92
N THR A 301 4.43 29.74 -1.44
CA THR A 301 3.58 29.45 -2.61
C THR A 301 4.41 29.18 -3.85
N LYS A 302 5.51 29.92 -4.05
CA LYS A 302 6.42 29.72 -5.18
C LYS A 302 7.13 28.36 -5.12
N ALA A 303 7.61 27.96 -3.94
CA ALA A 303 8.24 26.66 -3.73
C ALA A 303 7.21 25.52 -3.84
N ALA A 304 6.04 25.66 -3.21
CA ALA A 304 4.98 24.65 -3.22
C ALA A 304 4.42 24.39 -4.63
N ASN A 305 4.30 25.42 -5.48
CA ASN A 305 3.91 25.24 -6.88
C ASN A 305 4.91 24.40 -7.70
N ARG A 306 6.20 24.41 -7.34
CA ARG A 306 7.20 23.54 -7.98
C ARG A 306 7.00 22.10 -7.52
N VAL A 307 6.79 21.89 -6.22
CA VAL A 307 6.46 20.57 -5.66
C VAL A 307 5.22 19.98 -6.33
N ILE A 308 4.14 20.76 -6.52
CA ILE A 308 2.93 20.29 -7.22
C ILE A 308 3.22 19.83 -8.65
N LYS A 309 4.12 20.52 -9.37
CA LYS A 309 4.52 20.09 -10.72
C LYS A 309 5.24 18.76 -10.63
N ASP A 310 6.24 18.63 -9.76
CA ASP A 310 7.02 17.41 -9.59
C ASP A 310 6.13 16.23 -9.12
N LEU A 311 5.12 16.50 -8.28
CA LEU A 311 4.13 15.50 -7.85
C LEU A 311 3.14 15.11 -8.95
N LYS A 312 3.03 15.84 -10.06
CA LYS A 312 2.14 15.49 -11.19
C LYS A 312 2.84 14.70 -12.30
N PHE A 313 4.17 14.71 -12.36
CA PHE A 313 4.96 13.93 -13.32
C PHE A 313 5.51 12.65 -12.71
#